data_AF-A0ABC9T614-F1
#
_entry.id   AF-A0ABC9T614-F1
#
_cell.length_a   1.000
_cell.length_b   1.000
_cell.length_c   1.000
_cell.angle_alpha   90.00
_cell.angle_beta   90.00
_cell.angle_gamma   90.00
#
_symmetry.space_group_name_H-M   'P 1'
#
loop_
_entity.id
_entity.type
_entity.pdbx_description
1 polymer ?
#
loop_
_entity_poly.entity_id
_entity_poly.type
_entity_poly.pdbx_seq_one_letter_code
_entity_poly.pdbx_strand_id
1 'polypeptide(L)'
;MDRIDVLLKAFIATFGGFCGYFLGGWDTTLKVLVIMAAIDYITGVIAAGFNGKLKSKIGFKGIAKKVVLFLLVAAATQADAIVGSNSALREATIFFFIGNELLSLLENAGRMGIPLPSALTNAVEILGGKQKQEEKKGDVQ
;
A
#
# COMPACT_ATOMS: atom_id res chain seq x y z
N MET A 1 -14.48 31.83 -9.51
CA MET A 1 -13.48 30.75 -9.31
C MET A 1 -12.97 30.77 -7.86
N ASP A 2 -12.79 31.96 -7.27
CA ASP A 2 -12.31 32.18 -5.90
C ASP A 2 -12.97 31.33 -4.80
N ARG A 3 -14.29 31.14 -4.83
CA ARG A 3 -15.01 30.33 -3.82
C ARG A 3 -14.68 28.84 -3.92
N ILE A 4 -14.59 28.30 -5.14
CA ILE A 4 -14.29 26.87 -5.36
C ILE A 4 -12.85 26.58 -4.96
N ASP A 5 -11.92 27.47 -5.29
CA ASP A 5 -10.51 27.32 -4.91
C ASP A 5 -10.32 27.35 -3.39
N VAL A 6 -11.06 28.22 -2.70
CA VAL A 6 -11.06 28.28 -1.22
C VAL A 6 -11.65 27.01 -0.62
N LEU A 7 -12.78 26.52 -1.13
CA LEU A 7 -13.40 25.28 -0.65
C LEU A 7 -12.50 24.06 -0.90
N LEU A 8 -11.86 23.97 -2.06
CA LEU A 8 -10.93 22.90 -2.39
C LEU A 8 -9.70 22.91 -1.46
N LYS A 9 -9.08 24.08 -1.25
CA LYS A 9 -7.93 24.22 -0.34
C LYS A 9 -8.31 23.88 1.10
N ALA A 10 -9.46 24.35 1.57
CA ALA A 10 -9.98 24.02 2.89
C ALA A 10 -10.17 22.51 3.03
N PHE A 11 -10.81 21.87 2.05
CA PHE A 11 -10.98 20.42 2.04
C PHE A 11 -9.64 19.68 2.09
N ILE A 12 -8.68 20.02 1.22
CA ILE A 12 -7.36 19.38 1.20
C ILE A 12 -6.63 19.57 2.53
N ALA A 13 -6.66 20.78 3.11
CA ALA A 13 -6.00 21.07 4.38
C ALA A 13 -6.65 20.30 5.54
N THR A 14 -7.97 20.32 5.65
CA THR A 14 -8.70 19.62 6.72
C THR A 14 -8.56 18.11 6.57
N PHE A 15 -8.72 17.58 5.37
CA PHE A 15 -8.60 16.15 5.10
C PHE A 15 -7.16 15.66 5.29
N GLY A 16 -6.18 16.38 4.77
CA GLY A 16 -4.76 16.06 4.97
C GLY A 16 -4.34 16.14 6.43
N GLY A 17 -4.81 17.15 7.16
CA GLY A 17 -4.60 17.27 8.61
C GLY A 17 -5.23 16.10 9.38
N PHE A 18 -6.46 15.72 9.03
CA PHE A 18 -7.14 14.56 9.60
C PHE A 18 -6.37 13.26 9.34
N CYS A 19 -5.97 13.00 8.09
CA CYS A 19 -5.19 11.81 7.74
C CYS A 19 -3.83 11.78 8.45
N GLY A 20 -3.15 12.92 8.54
CA GLY A 20 -1.88 13.02 9.26
C GLY A 20 -2.02 12.69 10.74
N TYR A 21 -3.06 13.21 11.41
CA TYR A 21 -3.37 12.84 12.79
C TYR A 21 -3.73 11.36 12.93
N PHE A 22 -4.61 10.87 12.05
CA PHE A 22 -5.16 9.51 12.12
C PHE A 22 -4.10 8.42 11.88
N LEU A 23 -3.08 8.72 11.09
CA LEU A 23 -1.95 7.82 10.80
C LEU A 23 -0.75 7.99 11.77
N GLY A 24 -0.89 8.81 12.82
CA GLY A 24 0.14 8.99 13.84
C GLY A 24 1.26 9.96 13.47
N GLY A 25 1.01 10.89 12.57
CA GLY A 25 1.95 11.93 12.15
C GLY A 25 2.55 11.70 10.75
N TRP A 26 3.24 12.71 10.22
CA TRP A 26 3.86 12.71 8.88
C TRP A 26 5.39 12.59 8.94
N ASP A 27 5.85 11.48 9.51
CA ASP A 27 7.27 11.18 9.69
C ASP A 27 7.88 10.46 8.47
N THR A 28 9.15 10.09 8.58
CA THR A 28 9.91 9.42 7.52
C THR A 28 9.37 8.03 7.20
N THR A 29 8.96 7.24 8.19
CA THR A 29 8.50 5.87 7.95
C THR A 29 7.17 5.87 7.20
N LEU A 30 6.23 6.75 7.55
CA LEU A 30 4.99 6.90 6.81
C LEU A 30 5.23 7.43 5.38
N LYS A 31 6.12 8.42 5.20
CA LYS A 31 6.49 8.92 3.86
C LYS A 31 7.02 7.82 2.95
N VAL A 32 7.90 6.96 3.47
CA VAL A 32 8.46 5.83 2.71
C VAL A 32 7.33 4.89 2.27
N LEU A 33 6.40 4.55 3.17
CA LEU A 33 5.28 3.68 2.82
C LEU A 33 4.39 4.29 1.73
N VAL A 34 4.09 5.59 1.80
CA VAL A 34 3.30 6.30 0.78
C VAL A 34 4.00 6.25 -0.58
N ILE A 35 5.31 6.52 -0.62
CA ILE A 35 6.10 6.46 -1.85
C ILE A 35 6.12 5.04 -2.41
N MET A 36 6.33 4.02 -1.56
CA MET A 36 6.33 2.62 -1.97
C MET A 36 4.97 2.19 -2.55
N ALA A 37 3.86 2.55 -1.90
CA ALA A 37 2.52 2.24 -2.40
C ALA A 37 2.22 2.93 -3.74
N ALA A 38 2.71 4.16 -3.94
CA ALA A 38 2.58 4.87 -5.21
C ALA A 38 3.40 4.20 -6.33
N ILE A 39 4.66 3.84 -6.05
CA ILE A 39 5.54 3.14 -6.99
C ILE A 39 4.92 1.78 -7.37
N ASP A 40 4.45 1.01 -6.40
CA ASP A 40 3.81 -0.28 -6.66
C ASP A 40 2.56 -0.12 -7.54
N TYR A 41 1.69 0.84 -7.25
CA TYR A 41 0.51 1.08 -8.07
C TYR A 41 0.87 1.46 -9.50
N ILE A 42 1.81 2.40 -9.68
CA ILE A 42 2.27 2.82 -11.02
C ILE A 42 2.85 1.63 -11.78
N THR A 43 3.74 0.86 -11.16
CA THR A 43 4.35 -0.32 -11.80
C THR A 43 3.33 -1.41 -12.09
N GLY A 44 2.32 -1.60 -11.24
CA GLY A 44 1.21 -2.52 -11.47
C GLY A 44 0.37 -2.14 -12.68
N VAL A 45 0.08 -0.83 -12.84
CA VAL A 45 -0.62 -0.31 -14.03
C VAL A 45 0.21 -0.51 -15.29
N ILE A 46 1.51 -0.19 -15.26
CA ILE A 46 2.43 -0.40 -16.39
C ILE A 46 2.51 -1.89 -16.76
N ALA A 47 2.72 -2.77 -15.79
CA ALA A 47 2.81 -4.21 -16.01
C ALA A 47 1.49 -4.78 -16.57
N ALA A 48 0.33 -4.29 -16.10
CA ALA A 48 -0.97 -4.68 -16.65
C ALA A 48 -1.14 -4.21 -18.10
N GLY A 49 -0.69 -3.00 -18.43
CA GLY A 49 -0.65 -2.48 -19.81
C GLY A 49 0.24 -3.33 -20.72
N PHE A 50 1.48 -3.60 -20.29
CA PHE A 50 2.46 -4.40 -21.03
C PHE A 50 1.95 -5.80 -21.37
N ASN A 51 1.16 -6.40 -20.46
CA ASN A 51 0.58 -7.73 -20.64
C ASN A 51 -0.81 -7.74 -21.30
N GLY A 52 -1.33 -6.60 -21.76
CA GLY A 52 -2.69 -6.50 -22.33
C GLY A 52 -3.82 -6.83 -21.35
N LYS A 53 -3.55 -6.72 -20.03
CA LYS A 53 -4.48 -7.06 -18.93
C LYS A 53 -5.03 -5.83 -18.22
N LEU A 54 -4.89 -4.65 -18.81
CA LEU A 54 -5.38 -3.41 -18.21
C LEU A 54 -6.91 -3.41 -18.14
N LYS A 55 -7.44 -3.59 -16.93
CA LYS A 55 -8.88 -3.52 -16.65
C LYS A 55 -9.11 -2.63 -15.44
N SER A 56 -10.03 -1.66 -15.57
CA SER A 56 -10.37 -0.72 -14.49
C SER A 56 -10.76 -1.43 -13.17
N LYS A 57 -11.51 -2.54 -13.26
CA LYS A 57 -11.86 -3.37 -12.09
C LYS A 57 -10.63 -3.89 -11.32
N ILE A 58 -9.56 -4.26 -12.03
CA ILE A 58 -8.31 -4.72 -11.41
C ILE A 58 -7.59 -3.54 -10.75
N GLY A 59 -7.53 -2.39 -11.43
CA GLY A 59 -6.94 -1.16 -10.88
C GLY A 59 -7.66 -0.68 -9.62
N PHE A 60 -8.99 -0.70 -9.62
CA PHE A 60 -9.80 -0.35 -8.45
C PHE A 60 -9.55 -1.29 -7.27
N LYS A 61 -9.48 -2.61 -7.52
CA LYS A 61 -9.10 -3.59 -6.48
C LYS A 61 -7.71 -3.29 -5.89
N GLY A 62 -6.77 -2.87 -6.74
CA GLY A 62 -5.44 -2.41 -6.32
C GLY A 62 -5.50 -1.23 -5.34
N ILE A 63 -6.22 -0.17 -5.70
CA ILE A 63 -6.40 1.01 -4.83
C ILE A 63 -7.13 0.65 -3.54
N ALA A 64 -8.19 -0.16 -3.60
CA ALA A 64 -8.92 -0.58 -2.42
C ALA A 64 -8.01 -1.30 -1.40
N LYS A 65 -7.10 -2.16 -1.87
CA LYS A 65 -6.09 -2.82 -1.02
C LYS A 65 -5.17 -1.80 -0.34
N LYS A 66 -4.72 -0.76 -1.05
CA LYS A 66 -3.87 0.30 -0.46
C LYS A 66 -4.63 1.13 0.58
N VAL A 67 -5.91 1.42 0.35
CA VAL A 67 -6.76 2.10 1.34
C VAL A 67 -6.85 1.28 2.62
N VAL A 68 -7.14 -0.02 2.52
CA VAL A 68 -7.20 -0.92 3.69
C VAL A 68 -5.87 -0.98 4.42
N LEU A 69 -4.76 -1.02 3.68
CA LEU A 69 -3.41 -0.96 4.25
C LEU A 69 -3.21 0.27 5.14
N PHE A 70 -3.57 1.47 4.67
CA PHE A 70 -3.46 2.69 5.49
C PHE A 70 -4.44 2.70 6.67
N LEU A 71 -5.62 2.09 6.54
CA LEU A 71 -6.53 1.91 7.66
C LEU A 71 -5.95 0.98 8.74
N LEU A 72 -5.17 -0.04 8.35
CA LEU A 72 -4.48 -0.90 9.31
C LEU A 72 -3.33 -0.16 10.01
N VAL A 73 -2.61 0.73 9.32
CA VAL A 73 -1.63 1.64 9.96
C VAL A 73 -2.31 2.56 10.98
N ALA A 74 -3.48 3.10 10.65
CA ALA A 74 -4.25 3.90 11.59
C ALA A 74 -4.70 3.09 12.80
N ALA A 75 -5.19 1.86 12.60
CA ALA A 75 -5.56 0.97 13.69
C ALA A 75 -4.36 0.65 14.60
N ALA A 76 -3.18 0.39 14.03
CA ALA A 76 -1.95 0.19 14.79
C ALA A 76 -1.54 1.44 15.58
N THR A 77 -1.72 2.63 15.00
CA THR A 77 -1.50 3.91 15.68
C THR A 77 -2.42 4.05 16.90
N GLN A 78 -3.70 3.71 16.76
CA GLN A 78 -4.63 3.74 17.90
C GLN A 78 -4.28 2.68 18.95
N ALA A 79 -3.81 1.50 18.52
CA ALA A 79 -3.33 0.47 19.43
C ALA A 79 -2.12 0.95 20.25
N ASP A 80 -1.16 1.64 19.62
CA ASP A 80 -0.02 2.23 20.33
C ASP A 80 -0.47 3.28 21.35
N ALA A 81 -1.49 4.08 21.03
CA ALA A 81 -2.04 5.06 21.96
C ALA A 81 -2.66 4.42 23.22
N ILE A 82 -3.20 3.20 23.12
CA ILE A 82 -3.76 2.43 24.24
C ILE A 82 -2.65 1.76 25.05
N VAL A 83 -1.68 1.14 24.37
CA VAL A 83 -0.58 0.39 25.01
C VAL A 83 0.44 1.33 25.67
N GLY A 84 0.56 2.55 25.16
CA GLY A 84 1.46 3.59 25.66
C GLY A 84 2.51 3.97 24.61
N SER A 85 3.03 5.20 24.73
CA SER A 85 3.86 5.88 23.71
C SER A 85 5.20 5.24 23.33
N ASN A 86 5.53 4.06 23.86
CA ASN A 86 6.75 3.30 23.57
C ASN A 86 6.50 1.97 22.84
N SER A 87 5.25 1.64 22.49
CA SER A 87 5.00 0.49 21.63
C SER A 87 5.30 0.83 20.17
N ALA A 88 5.81 -0.17 19.44
CA ALA A 88 6.29 -0.02 18.06
C ALA A 88 5.32 -0.66 17.06
N LEU A 89 4.01 -0.73 17.38
CA LEU A 89 3.04 -1.46 16.55
C LEU A 89 2.83 -0.74 15.22
N ARG A 90 2.72 0.59 15.24
CA ARG A 90 2.60 1.44 14.06
C ARG A 90 3.83 1.26 13.16
N GLU A 91 5.03 1.36 13.71
CA GLU A 91 6.28 1.22 12.94
C GLU A 91 6.41 -0.19 12.38
N ALA A 92 6.14 -1.23 13.19
CA ALA A 92 6.16 -2.62 12.73
C ALA A 92 5.16 -2.86 11.59
N THR A 93 3.95 -2.29 11.71
CA THR A 93 2.91 -2.37 10.68
C THR A 93 3.34 -1.65 9.40
N ILE A 94 3.94 -0.46 9.52
CA ILE A 94 4.48 0.28 8.38
C ILE A 94 5.60 -0.51 7.70
N PHE A 95 6.56 -1.06 8.44
CA PHE A 95 7.65 -1.86 7.87
C PHE A 95 7.15 -3.15 7.21
N PHE A 96 6.16 -3.82 7.82
CA PHE A 96 5.51 -4.98 7.22
C PHE A 96 4.89 -4.62 5.86
N PHE A 97 4.19 -3.49 5.79
CA PHE A 97 3.57 -3.05 4.54
C PHE A 97 4.58 -2.55 3.51
N ILE A 98 5.68 -1.88 3.91
CA ILE A 98 6.80 -1.58 3.00
C ILE A 98 7.32 -2.87 2.36
N GLY A 99 7.49 -3.94 3.15
CA GLY A 99 7.87 -5.26 2.64
C GLY A 99 6.86 -5.84 1.64
N ASN A 100 5.56 -5.71 1.92
CA ASN A 100 4.51 -6.14 1.00
C ASN A 100 4.51 -5.35 -0.32
N GLU A 101 4.70 -4.03 -0.24
CA GLU A 101 4.82 -3.17 -1.43
C GLU A 101 6.07 -3.53 -2.25
N LEU A 102 7.19 -3.82 -1.60
CA LEU A 102 8.41 -4.29 -2.26
C LEU A 102 8.19 -5.63 -2.98
N LEU A 103 7.52 -6.58 -2.33
CA LEU A 103 7.17 -7.88 -2.92
C LEU A 103 6.30 -7.71 -4.16
N SER A 104 5.26 -6.87 -4.08
CA SER A 104 4.37 -6.56 -5.20
C SER A 104 5.11 -5.85 -6.35
N LEU A 105 6.03 -4.95 -6.04
CA LEU A 105 6.91 -4.29 -7.02
C LEU A 105 7.78 -5.30 -7.77
N LEU A 106 8.39 -6.26 -7.06
CA LEU A 106 9.18 -7.34 -7.66
C LEU A 106 8.32 -8.24 -8.55
N GLU A 107 7.09 -8.56 -8.14
CA GLU A 107 6.15 -9.29 -8.99
C GLU A 107 5.84 -8.52 -10.29
N ASN A 108 5.61 -7.21 -10.20
CA ASN A 108 5.34 -6.37 -11.37
C ASN A 108 6.55 -6.30 -12.30
N ALA A 109 7.76 -6.18 -11.76
CA ALA A 109 9.00 -6.23 -12.53
C ALA A 109 9.16 -7.57 -13.28
N GLY A 110 8.92 -8.69 -12.60
CA GLY A 110 8.94 -10.02 -13.22
C GLY A 110 7.89 -10.18 -14.34
N ARG A 111 6.68 -9.64 -14.16
CA ARG A 111 5.63 -9.62 -15.20
C ARG A 111 6.00 -8.80 -16.44
N MET A 112 6.95 -7.89 -16.32
CA MET A 112 7.49 -7.09 -17.44
C MET A 112 8.73 -7.74 -18.07
N GLY A 113 9.17 -8.91 -17.58
CA GLY A 113 10.37 -9.60 -18.09
C GLY A 113 11.69 -9.00 -17.63
N ILE A 114 11.67 -8.15 -16.58
CA ILE A 114 12.91 -7.63 -15.98
C ILE A 114 13.63 -8.80 -15.29
N PRO A 115 14.90 -9.10 -15.63
CA PRO A 115 15.62 -10.22 -15.05
C PRO A 115 15.86 -9.97 -13.56
N LEU A 116 15.29 -10.84 -12.71
CA LEU A 116 15.52 -10.82 -11.27
C LEU A 116 16.49 -11.94 -10.87
N PRO A 117 17.41 -11.68 -9.93
CA PRO A 117 18.24 -12.72 -9.32
C PRO A 117 17.38 -13.87 -8.75
N SER A 118 17.89 -15.10 -8.82
CA SER A 118 17.16 -16.30 -8.36
C SER A 118 16.67 -16.20 -6.92
N ALA A 119 17.44 -15.56 -6.03
CA ALA A 119 17.03 -15.32 -4.65
C ALA A 119 15.75 -14.47 -4.54
N LEU A 120 15.60 -13.43 -5.38
CA LEU A 120 14.40 -12.59 -5.39
C LEU A 120 13.21 -13.32 -6.02
N THR A 121 13.44 -14.04 -7.12
CA THR A 121 12.39 -14.85 -7.77
C THR A 121 11.84 -15.89 -6.80
N ASN A 122 12.70 -16.62 -6.09
CA ASN A 122 12.30 -17.62 -5.10
C ASN A 122 11.51 -16.98 -3.94
N ALA A 123 11.96 -15.83 -3.44
CA ALA A 123 11.25 -15.11 -2.39
C ALA A 123 9.85 -14.70 -2.85
N VAL A 124 9.73 -14.20 -4.09
CA VAL A 124 8.44 -13.84 -4.70
C VAL A 124 7.52 -15.04 -4.81
N GLU A 125 8.02 -16.19 -5.27
CA GLU A 125 7.22 -17.41 -5.41
C GLU A 125 6.72 -17.94 -4.06
N ILE A 126 7.60 -17.99 -3.05
CA ILE A 126 7.25 -18.51 -1.72
C ILE A 126 6.27 -17.58 -1.00
N LEU A 127 6.51 -16.27 -1.02
CA LEU A 127 5.72 -15.30 -0.27
C LEU A 127 4.45 -14.91 -1.01
N GLY A 128 4.53 -14.64 -2.31
CA GLY A 128 3.38 -14.32 -3.15
C GLY A 128 2.47 -15.53 -3.43
N GLY A 129 3.05 -16.74 -3.49
CA GLY A 129 2.30 -18.00 -3.64
C GLY A 129 1.39 -18.30 -2.44
N LYS A 130 1.86 -18.03 -1.22
CA LYS A 130 1.07 -18.20 0.02
C LYS A 130 -0.12 -17.24 0.06
N GLN A 131 0.06 -15.97 -0.29
CA GLN A 131 -1.02 -14.97 -0.32
C GLN A 131 -2.17 -15.37 -1.27
N LYS A 132 -1.86 -15.93 -2.45
CA LYS A 132 -2.88 -16.36 -3.42
C LYS A 132 -3.67 -17.59 -2.97
N GLN A 133 -3.07 -18.48 -2.17
CA GLN A 133 -3.78 -19.62 -1.59
C GLN A 133 -4.75 -19.21 -0.47
N GLU A 134 -4.39 -18.18 0.30
CA GLU A 134 -5.27 -17.60 1.33
C GLU A 134 -6.44 -16.84 0.71
N GLU A 135 -6.22 -16.04 -0.35
CA GLU A 135 -7.33 -15.37 -1.07
C GLU A 135 -8.34 -16.38 -1.64
N LYS A 136 -7.88 -17.50 -2.20
CA LYS A 136 -8.78 -18.55 -2.75
C LYS A 136 -9.60 -19.30 -1.70
N LYS A 137 -9.16 -19.36 -0.43
CA LYS A 137 -9.97 -19.96 0.65
C LYS A 137 -11.09 -19.03 1.12
N GLY A 138 -10.94 -17.72 0.96
CA GLY A 138 -11.96 -16.73 1.32
C GLY A 138 -13.11 -16.60 0.31
N ASP A 139 -12.87 -16.90 -0.96
CA ASP A 139 -13.88 -16.83 -2.04
C ASP A 139 -14.80 -18.08 -2.14
N VAL A 140 -14.61 -19.09 -1.26
CA VAL A 140 -15.38 -20.35 -1.24
C VAL A 140 -16.32 -20.46 -0.03
N GLN A 141 -16.61 -19.35 0.65
CA GLN A 141 -17.64 -19.28 1.71
C GLN A 141 -18.80 -18.36 1.32
#